data_AF-A0A415SAM9-F1
#
_entry.id   AF-A0A415SAM9-F1
#
_cell.length_a   1.000
_cell.length_b   1.000
_cell.length_c   1.000
_cell.angle_alpha   90.00
_cell.angle_beta   90.00
_cell.angle_gamma   90.00
#
_symmetry.space_group_name_H-M   'P 1'
#
loop_
_entity.id
_entity.type
_entity.pdbx_description
1 polymer ?
#
loop_
_entity_poly.entity_id
_entity_poly.type
_entity_poly.pdbx_seq_one_letter_code
_entity_poly.pdbx_strand_id
1 'polypeptide(L)' 'MGNNKVVYQVRCPECGEMKKIELSVEEYENLQRYYAGEGLIQDMIPDVEPPIRELLRGGMCGECWIRMFGVPPWEDPE' A
#
# COMPACT_ATOMS: atom_id res chain seq x y z
N MET A 1 -24.67 -8.14 6.24
CA MET A 1 -23.57 -7.23 6.63
C MET A 1 -22.95 -6.76 5.33
N GLY A 2 -23.09 -5.47 5.00
CA GLY A 2 -22.64 -4.94 3.72
C GLY A 2 -21.12 -5.03 3.64
N ASN A 3 -20.60 -5.64 2.57
CA ASN A 3 -19.18 -5.62 2.22
C ASN A 3 -18.80 -4.22 1.75
N ASN A 4 -18.88 -3.23 2.64
CA ASN A 4 -18.51 -1.86 2.30
C ASN A 4 -16.99 -1.80 2.19
N LYS A 5 -16.50 -1.77 0.95
CA LYS A 5 -15.11 -1.49 0.63
C LYS A 5 -14.98 -0.03 0.24
N VAL A 6 -13.87 0.59 0.64
CA VAL A 6 -13.42 1.90 0.20
C VAL A 6 -12.36 1.68 -0.88
N VAL A 7 -12.56 2.32 -2.04
CA VAL A 7 -11.52 2.34 -3.09
C VAL A 7 -10.63 3.56 -2.84
N TYR A 8 -9.42 3.31 -2.34
CA TYR A 8 -8.39 4.33 -2.17
C TYR A 8 -7.52 4.41 -3.42
N GLN A 9 -7.29 5.63 -3.92
CA GLN A 9 -6.49 5.84 -5.12
C GLN A 9 -5.20 6.58 -4.77
N VAL A 10 -4.07 6.00 -5.15
CA VAL A 10 -2.74 6.58 -4.92
C VAL A 10 -1.98 6.64 -6.23
N ARG A 11 -1.33 7.77 -6.48
CA ARG A 11 -0.49 7.96 -7.66
C ARG A 11 0.94 7.58 -7.33
N CYS A 12 1.54 6.70 -8.11
CA CYS A 12 2.99 6.50 -8.05
C CYS A 12 3.69 7.72 -8.68
N PRO A 13 4.60 8.43 -7.99
CA PRO A 13 5.28 9.60 -8.53
C PRO A 13 6.29 9.21 -9.63
N GLU A 14 6.78 7.96 -9.63
CA GLU A 14 7.77 7.50 -10.61
C GLU A 14 7.18 7.16 -11.97
N CYS A 15 6.15 6.30 -12.03
CA CYS A 15 5.50 5.96 -13.30
C CYS A 15 4.28 6.84 -13.62
N GLY A 16 3.79 7.62 -12.65
CA GLY A 16 2.59 8.45 -12.79
C GLY A 16 1.26 7.69 -12.77
N GLU A 17 1.29 6.36 -12.67
CA GLU A 17 0.10 5.50 -12.70
C GLU A 17 -0.73 5.63 -11.42
N MET A 18 -2.06 5.62 -11.59
CA MET A 18 -3.02 5.59 -10.48
C MET A 18 -3.29 4.14 -10.07
N LYS A 19 -2.80 3.73 -8.90
CA LYS A 19 -3.10 2.43 -8.32
C LYS A 19 -4.37 2.52 -7.47
N LYS A 20 -5.28 1.56 -7.66
CA LYS A 20 -6.52 1.43 -6.89
C LYS A 20 -6.30 0.35 -5.83
N ILE A 21 -6.54 0.71 -4.58
CA ILE A 21 -6.40 -0.18 -3.43
C ILE A 21 -7.79 -0.33 -2.83
N GLU A 22 -8.28 -1.56 -2.77
CA GLU A 22 -9.52 -1.87 -2.08
C GLU A 22 -9.23 -2.10 -0.60
N LEU A 23 -9.82 -1.29 0.26
CA LEU A 23 -9.71 -1.41 1.71
C LEU A 23 -11.09 -1.67 2.29
N SER A 24 -11.18 -2.43 3.37
CA SER A 24 -12.32 -2.36 4.27
C SER A 24 -12.43 -0.96 4.89
N VAL A 25 -13.60 -0.64 5.45
CA VAL A 25 -13.79 0.63 6.18
C VAL A 25 -12.78 0.74 7.33
N GLU A 26 -12.54 -0.34 8.07
CA GLU A 26 -11.60 -0.38 9.18
C GLU A 26 -10.16 -0.13 8.74
N GLU A 27 -9.70 -0.80 7.67
CA GLU A 27 -8.36 -0.57 7.11
C GLU A 27 -8.19 0.86 6.62
N TYR A 28 -9.24 1.45 6.02
CA TYR A 28 -9.21 2.84 5.60
C TYR A 28 -9.09 3.81 6.79
N GLU A 29 -9.84 3.58 7.86
CA GLU A 29 -9.75 4.37 9.10
C GLU A 29 -8.37 4.26 9.75
N ASN A 30 -7.83 3.03 9.85
CA ASN A 30 -6.48 2.81 10.37
C ASN A 30 -5.40 3.45 9.48
N LEU A 31 -5.59 3.46 8.15
CA LEU A 31 -4.71 4.19 7.24
C LEU A 31 -4.75 5.71 7.50
N GLN A 32 -5.91 6.29 7.82
CA GLN A 32 -5.98 7.71 8.19
C GLN A 32 -5.23 8.00 9.50
N ARG A 33 -5.35 7.11 10.50
CA ARG A 33 -4.62 7.22 11.78
C ARG A 33 -3.11 7.09 11.59
N TYR A 34 -2.68 6.21 10.69
CA TYR A 34 -1.29 6.13 10.25
C TYR A 34 -0.81 7.48 9.67
N TYR A 35 -1.56 8.10 8.77
CA TYR A 35 -1.20 9.42 8.22
C TYR A 35 -1.23 10.55 9.27
N ALA A 36 -1.98 10.37 10.37
CA ALA A 36 -1.95 11.27 11.53
C ALA A 36 -0.73 11.03 12.45
N GLY A 37 0.08 10.00 12.19
CA GLY A 37 1.29 9.68 12.94
C GLY A 37 1.07 8.78 14.16
N GLU A 38 -0.06 8.07 14.24
CA GLU A 38 -0.41 7.26 15.42
C GLU A 38 0.31 5.90 15.52
N GLY A 39 1.09 5.49 14.51
CA GLY A 39 1.82 4.23 14.54
C GLY A 39 2.49 3.85 13.23
N LEU A 40 2.89 2.59 13.12
CA LEU A 40 3.54 2.04 11.92
C LEU A 40 2.51 1.42 10.99
N ILE A 41 2.73 1.52 9.67
CA ILE A 41 1.77 1.05 8.67
C ILE A 41 1.55 -0.47 8.75
N GLN A 42 2.58 -1.23 9.12
CA GLN A 42 2.46 -2.69 9.25
C GLN A 42 1.59 -3.14 10.43
N ASP A 43 1.43 -2.29 11.44
CA ASP A 43 0.59 -2.57 12.61
C ASP A 43 -0.86 -2.11 12.37
N MET A 44 -1.03 -1.03 11.60
CA MET A 44 -2.33 -0.41 11.33
C MET A 44 -3.14 -1.15 10.26
N ILE A 45 -2.46 -1.67 9.22
CA ILE A 45 -3.08 -2.42 8.12
C ILE A 45 -2.28 -3.71 7.84
N PRO A 46 -2.24 -4.66 8.78
CA PRO A 46 -1.35 -5.83 8.71
C PRO A 46 -1.65 -6.75 7.53
N ASP A 47 -2.91 -6.83 7.13
CA ASP A 47 -3.40 -7.73 6.08
C ASP A 47 -3.24 -7.16 4.66
N VAL A 48 -2.85 -5.89 4.54
CA VAL A 48 -2.50 -5.28 3.25
C VAL A 48 -1.11 -5.75 2.83
N GLU A 49 -0.99 -6.20 1.58
CA GLU A 49 0.26 -6.74 1.06
C GLU A 49 1.45 -5.77 1.25
N PRO A 50 2.65 -6.29 1.60
CA PRO A 50 3.83 -5.44 1.82
C PRO A 50 4.12 -4.43 0.69
N PRO A 51 4.07 -4.80 -0.61
CA PRO A 51 4.30 -3.84 -1.70
C PRO A 51 3.28 -2.69 -1.72
N ILE A 52 2.03 -2.95 -1.36
CA ILE A 52 0.99 -1.92 -1.27
C ILE A 52 1.22 -1.02 -0.06
N ARG A 53 1.64 -1.57 1.09
CA ARG A 53 2.03 -0.75 2.25
C ARG A 53 3.21 0.15 1.93
N GLU A 54 4.20 -0.31 1.17
CA GLU A 54 5.31 0.54 0.73
C GLU A 54 4.85 1.67 -0.20
N LEU A 55 3.93 1.39 -1.12
CA LEU A 55 3.30 2.41 -1.95
C LEU A 55 2.55 3.46 -1.11
N LEU A 56 1.80 3.03 -0.09
CA LEU A 56 1.08 3.93 0.82
C LEU A 56 2.02 4.72 1.75
N ARG A 57 3.17 4.16 2.12
CA ARG A 57 4.17 4.81 2.98
C ARG A 57 5.08 5.78 2.23
N GLY A 58 5.69 5.32 1.15
CA GLY A 58 6.77 6.00 0.44
C GLY A 58 6.39 6.52 -0.94
N GLY A 59 5.18 6.20 -1.43
CA GLY A 59 4.66 6.67 -2.71
C GLY A 59 5.08 5.84 -3.92
N MET A 60 6.10 4.97 -3.84
CA MET A 60 6.58 4.18 -4.98
C MET A 60 5.88 2.83 -5.08
N CYS A 61 5.36 2.47 -6.25
CA CYS A 61 4.76 1.14 -6.46
C CYS A 61 5.84 0.05 -6.56
N GLY A 62 5.46 -1.19 -6.23
CA GLY A 62 6.38 -2.35 -6.29
C GLY A 62 7.03 -2.54 -7.65
N GLU A 63 6.31 -2.35 -8.75
CA GLU A 63 6.86 -2.43 -10.11
C GLU A 63 7.99 -1.42 -10.36
N CYS A 64 7.84 -0.18 -9.87
CA CYS A 64 8.88 0.83 -9.99
C CYS A 64 10.07 0.51 -9.09
N TRP A 65 9.80 0.00 -7.88
CA TRP A 65 10.85 -0.48 -6.99
C TRP A 65 11.68 -1.57 -7.66
N ILE A 66 11.03 -2.61 -8.20
CA ILE A 66 11.68 -3.73 -8.88
C ILE A 66 12.49 -3.26 -10.08
N ARG A 67 11.95 -2.32 -10.86
CA ARG A 67 12.68 -1.73 -12.00
C ARG A 67 13.94 -0.99 -11.57
N MET A 68 13.91 -0.29 -10.44
CA MET A 68 15.02 0.54 -9.96
C MET A 68 16.08 -0.26 -9.20
N PHE A 69 15.67 -1.27 -8.42
CA PHE A 69 16.52 -1.94 -7.43
C PHE A 69 16.59 -3.46 -7.61
N GLY A 70 15.82 -4.05 -8.51
CA GLY A 70 15.72 -5.51 -8.73
C GLY A 70 14.64 -6.17 -7.87
N VAL A 71 14.47 -7.49 -7.97
CA VAL A 71 13.60 -8.25 -7.05
C VAL A 71 14.37 -8.48 -5.75
N PRO A 72 13.79 -8.20 -4.57
CA PRO A 72 14.45 -8.53 -3.31
C PRO A 72 14.78 -10.02 -3.24
N PRO A 73 15.95 -10.42 -2.69
CA PRO A 73 16.39 -11.82 -2.68
C PRO A 73 15.51 -12.78 -1.85
N TRP A 74 14.48 -12.27 -1.18
CA TRP A 74 13.51 -13.02 -0.40
C TRP A 74 12.10 -13.06 -1.03
N GLU A 75 11.89 -12.39 -2.16
CA GLU A 75 10.70 -12.58 -3.00
C GLU A 75 11.06 -13.59 -4.09
N ASP A 76 10.46 -14.79 -4.04
CA ASP A 76 10.61 -15.78 -5.10
C ASP A 76 9.90 -15.24 -6.35
N PRO A 77 10.61 -15.07 -7.49
CA PRO A 77 9.94 -14.79 -8.75
C PRO A 77 9.27 -16.09 -9.19
N GLU A 78 7.95 -16.21 -8.96
CA GLU A 78 7.14 -17.30 -9.50
C GLU A 78 7.35 -17.50 -11.01
#